data_AF-A0A372DUK6-F1
#
_entry.id   AF-A0A372DUK6-F1
#
_cell.length_a   1.000
_cell.length_b   1.000
_cell.length_c   1.000
_cell.angle_alpha   90.00
_cell.angle_beta   90.00
_cell.angle_gamma   90.00
#
_symmetry.space_group_name_H-M   'P 1'
#
loop_
_entity.id
_entity.type
_entity.pdbx_description
1 polymer ?
#
loop_
_entity_poly.entity_id
_entity_poly.type
_entity_poly.pdbx_seq_one_letter_code
_entity_poly.pdbx_strand_id
1 'polypeptide(L)'
;MISLKRDYILAIDASSSMGMTLPNGQTRWAAVAEAAFGLAQAVEKLDPDGIEVYTFASKIREFGNATAVTVAEIFSQNEPFGSTNLAGLLNTVLLKKWQAEVPLTLLVITDGQPDDKAAAAQAIVAATKKMSADEQLAISFVQVGNDPSATNFLTFLDDELMGLGAKFDVVDTFPASTFGDRPIEELLLAAIQD
;
A
#
# COMPACT_ATOMS: atom_id res chain seq x y z
N MET A 1 6.98 -26.90 -7.28
CA MET A 1 7.73 -25.79 -6.66
C MET A 1 7.08 -25.51 -5.32
N ILE A 2 7.84 -25.60 -4.23
CA ILE A 2 7.34 -25.18 -2.91
C ILE A 2 7.38 -23.66 -2.97
N SER A 3 6.24 -23.04 -3.26
CA SER A 3 6.09 -21.59 -3.13
C SER A 3 6.43 -21.24 -1.69
N LEU A 4 7.50 -20.49 -1.46
CA LEU A 4 7.67 -19.82 -0.18
C LEU A 4 6.39 -19.00 0.06
N LYS A 5 5.79 -19.15 1.24
CA LYS A 5 4.59 -18.41 1.61
C LYS A 5 5.00 -16.93 1.74
N ARG A 6 4.60 -16.11 0.77
CA ARG A 6 4.73 -14.65 0.81
C ARG A 6 3.45 -14.07 1.39
N ASP A 7 3.58 -13.15 2.32
CA ASP A 7 2.45 -12.45 2.91
C ASP A 7 2.12 -11.21 2.06
N TYR A 8 0.82 -10.88 2.00
CA TYR A 8 0.30 -9.74 1.26
C TYR A 8 -0.45 -8.81 2.21
N ILE A 9 -0.10 -7.54 2.19
CA ILE A 9 -0.75 -6.50 2.98
C ILE A 9 -1.27 -5.41 2.06
N LEU A 10 -2.55 -5.05 2.23
CA LEU A 10 -3.16 -3.87 1.62
C LEU A 10 -3.34 -2.78 2.69
N ALA A 11 -2.66 -1.65 2.52
CA ALA A 11 -2.80 -0.49 3.37
C ALA A 11 -3.48 0.66 2.63
N ILE A 12 -4.59 1.16 3.18
CA ILE A 12 -5.44 2.16 2.54
C ILE A 12 -5.38 3.47 3.32
N ASP A 13 -5.04 4.56 2.63
CA ASP A 13 -5.14 5.90 3.17
C ASP A 13 -6.61 6.24 3.42
N ALA A 14 -6.93 6.66 4.66
CA ALA A 14 -8.24 7.10 5.10
C ALA A 14 -8.20 8.52 5.64
N SER A 15 -7.20 9.32 5.27
CA SER A 15 -7.07 10.74 5.63
C SER A 15 -8.14 11.60 4.97
N SER A 16 -8.37 12.82 5.48
CA SER A 16 -9.44 13.69 4.99
C SER A 16 -9.36 14.05 3.50
N SER A 17 -8.18 14.03 2.89
CA SER A 17 -8.02 14.27 1.44
C SER A 17 -8.73 13.21 0.59
N MET A 18 -8.89 11.99 1.12
CA MET A 18 -9.58 10.90 0.43
C MET A 18 -11.08 11.19 0.25
N GLY A 19 -11.64 12.15 0.99
CA GLY A 19 -13.01 12.63 0.78
C GLY A 19 -13.17 13.57 -0.42
N MET A 20 -12.09 14.04 -1.03
CA MET A 20 -12.13 14.97 -2.16
C MET A 20 -12.65 14.29 -3.43
N THR A 21 -13.36 15.06 -4.25
CA THR A 21 -13.96 14.59 -5.50
C THR A 21 -12.94 14.59 -6.65
N LEU A 22 -12.89 13.50 -7.39
CA LEU A 22 -12.16 13.33 -8.64
C LEU A 22 -12.92 13.98 -9.81
N PRO A 23 -12.27 14.25 -10.96
CA PRO A 23 -12.94 14.87 -12.11
C PRO A 23 -14.17 14.12 -12.64
N ASN A 24 -14.26 12.81 -12.39
CA ASN A 24 -15.40 11.96 -12.78
C ASN A 24 -16.61 12.06 -11.82
N GLY A 25 -16.52 12.85 -10.75
CA GLY A 25 -17.59 13.06 -9.77
C GLY A 25 -17.60 12.09 -8.58
N GLN A 26 -16.78 11.05 -8.58
CA GLN A 26 -16.60 10.16 -7.42
C GLN A 26 -15.62 10.76 -6.40
N THR A 27 -15.73 10.41 -5.13
CA THR A 27 -14.67 10.71 -4.15
C THR A 27 -13.48 9.77 -4.36
N ARG A 28 -12.28 10.20 -3.94
CA ARG A 28 -11.09 9.34 -3.94
C ARG A 28 -11.33 8.06 -3.13
N TRP A 29 -12.00 8.17 -1.98
CA TRP A 29 -12.41 7.03 -1.14
C TRP A 29 -13.29 6.04 -1.90
N ALA A 30 -14.28 6.52 -2.66
CA ALA A 30 -15.14 5.64 -3.47
C ALA A 30 -14.36 4.94 -4.58
N ALA A 31 -13.48 5.65 -5.28
CA ALA A 31 -12.62 5.05 -6.31
C ALA A 31 -11.68 3.98 -5.72
N VAL A 32 -11.14 4.23 -4.53
CA VAL A 32 -10.29 3.25 -3.83
C VAL A 32 -11.09 2.06 -3.33
N ALA A 33 -12.34 2.25 -2.88
CA ALA A 33 -13.22 1.16 -2.48
C ALA A 33 -13.43 0.15 -3.63
N GLU A 34 -13.68 0.65 -4.84
CA GLU A 34 -13.85 -0.17 -6.05
C GLU A 34 -12.56 -0.94 -6.37
N ALA A 35 -11.41 -0.27 -6.34
CA ALA A 35 -10.11 -0.90 -6.61
C ALA A 35 -9.72 -1.95 -5.56
N ALA A 36 -9.88 -1.63 -4.27
CA ALA A 36 -9.58 -2.53 -3.16
C ALA A 36 -10.49 -3.77 -3.16
N PHE A 37 -11.77 -3.61 -3.52
CA PHE A 37 -12.69 -4.73 -3.69
C PHE A 37 -12.23 -5.68 -4.81
N GLY A 38 -11.89 -5.15 -5.98
CA GLY A 38 -11.40 -5.95 -7.11
C GLY A 38 -10.09 -6.70 -6.78
N LEU A 39 -9.17 -6.04 -6.07
CA LEU A 39 -7.96 -6.67 -5.55
C LEU A 39 -8.27 -7.82 -4.60
N ALA A 40 -9.12 -7.59 -3.59
CA ALA A 40 -9.47 -8.63 -2.64
C ALA A 40 -10.12 -9.84 -3.33
N GLN A 41 -11.01 -9.62 -4.31
CA GLN A 41 -11.59 -10.71 -5.11
C GLN A 41 -10.54 -11.50 -5.90
N ALA A 42 -9.48 -10.84 -6.39
CA ALA A 42 -8.41 -11.53 -7.09
C ALA A 42 -7.56 -12.37 -6.13
N VAL A 43 -7.18 -11.81 -4.97
CA VAL A 43 -6.38 -12.51 -3.96
C VAL A 43 -7.14 -13.69 -3.39
N GLU A 44 -8.43 -13.57 -3.09
CA GLU A 44 -9.26 -14.67 -2.58
C GLU A 44 -9.26 -15.93 -3.45
N LYS A 45 -9.12 -15.78 -4.76
CA LYS A 45 -9.04 -16.93 -5.68
C LYS A 45 -7.75 -17.72 -5.50
N LEU A 46 -6.69 -17.06 -5.02
CA LEU A 46 -5.37 -17.64 -4.81
C LEU A 46 -5.17 -18.06 -3.34
N ASP A 47 -5.63 -17.24 -2.41
CA ASP A 47 -5.61 -17.45 -0.97
C ASP A 47 -7.01 -17.22 -0.36
N PRO A 48 -7.75 -18.29 -0.03
CA PRO A 48 -9.09 -18.19 0.55
C PRO A 48 -9.15 -17.47 1.90
N ASP A 49 -8.02 -17.33 2.62
CA ASP A 49 -7.99 -16.59 3.88
C ASP A 49 -8.06 -15.07 3.65
N GLY A 50 -7.79 -14.58 2.43
CA GLY A 50 -7.86 -13.18 2.03
C GLY A 50 -6.53 -12.43 2.17
N ILE A 51 -6.60 -11.09 2.17
CA ILE A 51 -5.42 -10.20 2.28
C ILE A 51 -5.43 -9.47 3.61
N GLU A 52 -4.28 -9.29 4.27
CA GLU A 52 -4.24 -8.50 5.50
C GLU A 52 -4.49 -7.02 5.18
N VAL A 53 -5.47 -6.39 5.84
CA VAL A 53 -5.86 -5.00 5.54
C VAL A 53 -5.57 -4.05 6.71
N TYR A 54 -5.00 -2.90 6.36
CA TYR A 54 -4.87 -1.73 7.21
C TYR A 54 -5.59 -0.53 6.61
N THR A 55 -6.11 0.33 7.49
CA THR A 55 -6.34 1.74 7.12
C THR A 55 -5.41 2.63 7.93
N PHE A 56 -4.93 3.70 7.31
CA PHE A 56 -4.10 4.69 7.99
C PHE A 56 -4.61 6.09 7.72
N ALA A 57 -4.73 6.85 8.81
CA ALA A 57 -4.98 8.27 8.82
C ALA A 57 -4.24 8.84 10.04
N SER A 58 -4.85 9.70 10.86
CA SER A 58 -4.26 10.05 12.17
C SER A 58 -4.08 8.85 13.11
N LYS A 59 -4.80 7.76 12.87
CA LYS A 59 -4.62 6.46 13.53
C LYS A 59 -4.49 5.35 12.50
N ILE A 60 -3.80 4.29 12.88
CA ILE A 60 -3.69 3.07 12.09
C ILE A 60 -4.70 2.08 12.66
N ARG A 61 -5.51 1.47 11.79
CA ARG A 61 -6.41 0.37 12.13
C ARG A 61 -6.00 -0.85 11.34
N GLU A 62 -6.08 -1.99 12.01
CA GLU A 62 -5.80 -3.30 11.45
C GLU A 62 -7.11 -4.08 11.44
N PHE A 63 -7.39 -4.74 10.32
CA PHE A 63 -8.59 -5.55 10.14
C PHE A 63 -8.28 -7.05 10.02
N GLY A 64 -6.99 -7.42 10.01
CA GLY A 64 -6.55 -8.79 9.76
C GLY A 64 -6.82 -9.20 8.31
N ASN A 65 -6.88 -10.52 8.07
CA ASN A 65 -7.17 -11.04 6.74
C ASN A 65 -8.62 -10.73 6.36
N ALA A 66 -8.78 -9.99 5.28
CA ALA A 66 -10.03 -9.47 4.78
C ALA A 66 -10.36 -10.10 3.42
N THR A 67 -11.61 -10.54 3.34
CA THR A 67 -12.27 -10.92 2.10
C THR A 67 -12.74 -9.68 1.33
N ALA A 68 -13.14 -9.81 0.07
CA ALA A 68 -13.82 -8.77 -0.70
C ALA A 68 -15.08 -8.27 0.02
N VAL A 69 -15.80 -9.17 0.71
CA VAL A 69 -16.93 -8.80 1.57
C VAL A 69 -16.46 -7.94 2.74
N THR A 70 -15.43 -8.37 3.46
CA THR A 70 -14.85 -7.61 4.58
C THR A 70 -14.30 -6.25 4.13
N VAL A 71 -13.67 -6.17 2.95
CA VAL A 71 -13.20 -4.91 2.37
C VAL A 71 -14.38 -3.97 2.11
N ALA A 72 -15.45 -4.44 1.46
CA ALA A 72 -16.65 -3.63 1.26
C ALA A 72 -17.24 -3.13 2.58
N GLU A 73 -17.25 -3.97 3.63
CA GLU A 73 -17.67 -3.59 4.97
C GLU A 73 -16.76 -2.50 5.57
N ILE A 74 -15.43 -2.62 5.45
CA ILE A 74 -14.46 -1.60 5.90
C ILE A 74 -14.80 -0.25 5.29
N PHE A 75 -15.01 -0.17 3.97
CA PHE A 75 -15.35 1.09 3.31
C PHE A 75 -16.72 1.64 3.73
N SER A 76 -17.70 0.78 4.00
CA SER A 76 -19.04 1.21 4.44
C SER A 76 -19.08 1.72 5.88
N GLN A 77 -18.14 1.28 6.73
CA GLN A 77 -18.09 1.59 8.17
C GLN A 77 -17.05 2.67 8.51
N ASN A 78 -16.25 3.11 7.54
CA ASN A 78 -15.21 4.12 7.74
C ASN A 78 -15.38 5.26 6.73
N GLU A 79 -15.12 6.47 7.21
CA GLU A 79 -15.11 7.68 6.38
C GLU A 79 -13.73 8.36 6.48
N PRO A 80 -13.28 9.02 5.40
CA PRO A 80 -12.06 9.82 5.40
C PRO A 80 -11.98 10.83 6.55
N PHE A 81 -10.93 10.78 7.38
CA PHE A 81 -10.75 11.69 8.50
C PHE A 81 -9.27 11.93 8.84
N GLY A 82 -8.95 13.13 9.33
CA GLY A 82 -7.64 13.41 9.91
C GLY A 82 -6.52 13.51 8.88
N SER A 83 -5.30 13.29 9.37
CA SER A 83 -4.03 13.48 8.66
C SER A 83 -3.47 12.18 8.07
N THR A 84 -2.32 12.24 7.39
CA THR A 84 -1.75 11.11 6.64
C THR A 84 -0.52 10.54 7.36
N ASN A 85 -0.74 9.64 8.33
CA ASN A 85 0.34 9.03 9.12
C ASN A 85 0.96 7.79 8.45
N LEU A 86 1.55 7.98 7.26
CA LEU A 86 2.23 6.91 6.53
C LEU A 86 3.44 6.36 7.31
N ALA A 87 4.22 7.24 7.96
CA ALA A 87 5.37 6.82 8.75
C ALA A 87 4.95 5.87 9.88
N GLY A 88 3.83 6.14 10.55
CA GLY A 88 3.27 5.26 11.57
C GLY A 88 2.88 3.89 11.01
N LEU A 89 2.22 3.86 9.84
CA LEU A 89 1.87 2.62 9.14
C LEU A 89 3.13 1.81 8.85
N LEU A 90 4.12 2.40 8.16
CA LEU A 90 5.36 1.73 7.78
C LEU A 90 6.13 1.22 8.99
N ASN A 91 6.20 1.99 10.08
CA ASN A 91 6.78 1.53 11.34
C ASN A 91 6.03 0.33 11.92
N THR A 92 4.69 0.34 11.86
CA THR A 92 3.85 -0.75 12.39
C THR A 92 4.05 -2.03 11.59
N VAL A 93 3.95 -1.94 10.27
CA VAL A 93 4.05 -3.09 9.38
C VAL A 93 5.49 -3.58 9.31
N LEU A 94 6.44 -2.74 8.89
CA LEU A 94 7.80 -3.18 8.54
C LEU A 94 8.74 -3.31 9.75
N LEU A 95 8.58 -2.44 10.75
CA LEU A 95 9.53 -2.41 11.86
C LEU A 95 9.08 -3.25 13.05
N LYS A 96 7.78 -3.26 13.37
CA LYS A 96 7.25 -3.96 14.54
C LYS A 96 6.74 -5.37 14.27
N LYS A 97 6.09 -5.59 13.12
CA LYS A 97 5.38 -6.86 12.85
C LYS A 97 6.11 -7.77 11.88
N TRP A 98 6.59 -7.21 10.78
CA TRP A 98 7.23 -7.99 9.73
C TRP A 98 8.50 -8.69 10.21
N GLN A 99 8.60 -9.97 9.89
CA GLN A 99 9.75 -10.83 10.11
C GLN A 99 10.40 -11.08 8.75
N ALA A 100 11.68 -10.72 8.60
CA ALA A 100 12.34 -10.72 7.29
C ALA A 100 12.33 -12.12 6.65
N GLU A 101 12.35 -13.19 7.46
CA GLU A 101 12.27 -14.58 7.01
C GLU A 101 10.99 -14.92 6.23
N VAL A 102 9.95 -14.10 6.35
CA VAL A 102 8.70 -14.21 5.59
C VAL A 102 8.66 -13.10 4.53
N PRO A 103 8.79 -13.44 3.24
CA PRO A 103 8.67 -12.45 2.17
C PRO A 103 7.34 -11.69 2.28
N LEU A 104 7.38 -10.38 2.08
CA LEU A 104 6.21 -9.50 2.18
C LEU A 104 6.05 -8.65 0.92
N THR A 105 4.82 -8.56 0.42
CA THR A 105 4.41 -7.51 -0.51
C THR A 105 3.42 -6.57 0.18
N LEU A 106 3.80 -5.30 0.33
CA LEU A 106 2.98 -4.25 0.93
C LEU A 106 2.46 -3.31 -0.15
N LEU A 107 1.16 -3.33 -0.40
CA LEU A 107 0.49 -2.39 -1.29
C LEU A 107 -0.01 -1.21 -0.45
N VAL A 108 0.37 0.01 -0.81
CA VAL A 108 -0.08 1.23 -0.15
C VAL A 108 -0.86 2.10 -1.12
N ILE A 109 -2.15 2.28 -0.89
CA ILE A 109 -2.98 3.20 -1.67
C ILE A 109 -3.07 4.54 -0.93
N THR A 110 -2.68 5.64 -1.58
CA THR A 110 -2.71 6.99 -0.98
C THR A 110 -2.95 8.06 -2.04
N ASP A 111 -3.54 9.18 -1.66
CA ASP A 111 -3.73 10.34 -2.53
C ASP A 111 -2.76 11.50 -2.24
N GLY A 112 -1.86 11.30 -1.28
CA GLY A 112 -1.29 12.42 -0.56
C GLY A 112 0.15 12.22 -0.10
N GLN A 113 0.69 13.34 0.33
CA GLN A 113 2.00 13.44 0.95
C GLN A 113 1.86 13.17 2.45
N PRO A 114 2.69 12.32 3.07
CA PRO A 114 2.58 12.05 4.48
C PRO A 114 2.97 13.25 5.34
N ASP A 115 2.47 13.25 6.58
CA ASP A 115 2.78 14.29 7.57
C ASP A 115 4.30 14.39 7.83
N ASP A 116 5.00 13.26 7.80
CA ASP A 116 6.45 13.17 8.01
C ASP A 116 7.12 12.31 6.92
N LYS A 117 7.57 12.97 5.85
CA LYS A 117 8.30 12.36 4.73
C LYS A 117 9.59 11.66 5.18
N ALA A 118 10.34 12.32 6.06
CA ALA A 118 11.65 11.84 6.46
C ALA A 118 11.51 10.57 7.29
N ALA A 119 10.56 10.53 8.23
CA ALA A 119 10.27 9.33 9.00
C ALA A 119 9.73 8.19 8.14
N ALA A 120 8.91 8.48 7.12
CA ALA A 120 8.44 7.46 6.19
C ALA A 120 9.59 6.81 5.40
N ALA A 121 10.47 7.62 4.80
CA ALA A 121 11.65 7.14 4.09
C ALA A 121 12.60 6.35 5.01
N GLN A 122 12.86 6.87 6.22
CA GLN A 122 13.70 6.19 7.22
C GLN A 122 13.14 4.84 7.65
N ALA A 123 11.82 4.69 7.76
CA ALA A 123 11.20 3.42 8.11
C ALA A 123 11.46 2.34 7.04
N ILE A 124 11.36 2.70 5.76
CA ILE A 124 11.66 1.78 4.64
C ILE A 124 13.15 1.44 4.64
N VAL A 125 14.04 2.44 4.72
CA VAL A 125 15.49 2.21 4.78
C VAL A 125 15.85 1.28 5.95
N ALA A 126 15.29 1.52 7.14
CA ALA A 126 15.53 0.67 8.30
C ALA A 126 15.01 -0.76 8.11
N ALA A 127 13.88 -0.94 7.43
CA ALA A 127 13.36 -2.27 7.08
C ALA A 127 14.34 -3.03 6.17
N THR A 128 14.89 -2.36 5.15
CA THR A 128 15.86 -3.00 4.24
C THR A 128 17.13 -3.48 4.93
N LYS A 129 17.50 -2.90 6.09
CA LYS A 129 18.66 -3.37 6.88
C LYS A 129 18.44 -4.72 7.54
N LYS A 130 17.18 -5.14 7.72
CA LYS A 130 16.84 -6.47 8.23
C LYS A 130 16.94 -7.55 7.15
N MET A 131 16.92 -7.16 5.87
CA MET A 131 16.92 -8.08 4.74
C MET A 131 18.29 -8.70 4.49
N SER A 132 18.30 -9.96 4.10
CA SER A 132 19.44 -10.70 3.57
C SER A 132 19.42 -10.83 2.04
N ALA A 133 18.24 -10.76 1.44
CA ALA A 133 17.95 -10.90 0.03
C ALA A 133 16.86 -9.91 -0.38
N ASP A 134 16.84 -9.55 -1.66
CA ASP A 134 15.99 -8.50 -2.23
C ASP A 134 14.51 -8.90 -2.19
N GLU A 135 14.24 -10.16 -2.49
CA GLU A 135 12.89 -10.72 -2.64
C GLU A 135 12.10 -10.82 -1.32
N GLN A 136 12.70 -10.43 -0.20
CA GLN A 136 12.07 -10.46 1.12
C GLN A 136 11.05 -9.32 1.30
N LEU A 137 11.17 -8.20 0.58
CA LEU A 137 10.25 -7.06 0.72
C LEU A 137 10.03 -6.37 -0.62
N ALA A 138 8.76 -6.26 -1.01
CA ALA A 138 8.31 -5.38 -2.08
C ALA A 138 7.25 -4.41 -1.53
N ILE A 139 7.35 -3.12 -1.88
CA ILE A 139 6.40 -2.08 -1.49
C ILE A 139 5.92 -1.39 -2.76
N SER A 140 4.63 -1.47 -3.04
CA SER A 140 4.04 -0.79 -4.20
C SER A 140 3.12 0.33 -3.73
N PHE A 141 3.44 1.57 -4.08
CA PHE A 141 2.56 2.71 -3.83
C PHE A 141 1.64 2.95 -5.02
N VAL A 142 0.34 3.02 -4.74
CA VAL A 142 -0.70 3.36 -5.72
C VAL A 142 -1.23 4.76 -5.41
N GLN A 143 -0.91 5.73 -6.27
CA GLN A 143 -1.30 7.11 -6.08
C GLN A 143 -2.69 7.40 -6.64
N VAL A 144 -3.61 7.86 -5.81
CA VAL A 144 -4.96 8.27 -6.23
C VAL A 144 -5.03 9.77 -6.46
N GLY A 145 -5.66 10.19 -7.56
CA GLY A 145 -5.64 11.60 -7.98
C GLY A 145 -4.31 11.97 -8.65
N ASN A 146 -4.03 13.28 -8.68
CA ASN A 146 -2.94 13.84 -9.49
C ASN A 146 -2.16 14.96 -8.76
N ASP A 147 -2.07 14.89 -7.42
CA ASP A 147 -1.29 15.86 -6.66
C ASP A 147 0.21 15.75 -7.03
N PRO A 148 0.83 16.83 -7.58
CA PRO A 148 2.24 16.80 -7.96
C PRO A 148 3.18 16.60 -6.76
N SER A 149 2.80 17.05 -5.57
CA SER A 149 3.60 16.91 -4.36
C SER A 149 3.62 15.47 -3.85
N ALA A 150 2.49 14.77 -3.95
CA ALA A 150 2.42 13.33 -3.69
C ALA A 150 3.25 12.57 -4.72
N THR A 151 3.08 12.88 -6.02
CA THR A 151 3.85 12.29 -7.12
C THR A 151 5.36 12.40 -6.87
N ASN A 152 5.86 13.61 -6.64
CA ASN A 152 7.28 13.85 -6.40
C ASN A 152 7.81 13.11 -5.17
N PHE A 153 6.99 12.98 -4.11
CA PHE A 153 7.41 12.26 -2.91
C PHE A 153 7.45 10.75 -3.13
N LEU A 154 6.46 10.18 -3.83
CA LEU A 154 6.44 8.76 -4.14
C LEU A 154 7.60 8.40 -5.08
N THR A 155 7.80 9.17 -6.16
CA THR A 155 8.97 8.98 -7.05
C THR A 155 10.30 9.07 -6.29
N PHE A 156 10.40 9.94 -5.28
CA PHE A 156 11.58 9.97 -4.42
C PHE A 156 11.76 8.67 -3.58
N LEU A 157 10.67 8.06 -3.11
CA LEU A 157 10.75 6.76 -2.43
C LEU A 157 11.16 5.63 -3.37
N ASP A 158 10.78 5.72 -4.63
CA ASP A 158 11.15 4.80 -5.72
C ASP A 158 12.66 4.95 -6.03
N ASP A 159 13.08 6.14 -6.49
CA ASP A 159 14.38 6.32 -7.13
C ASP A 159 15.57 6.54 -6.16
N GLU A 160 15.33 7.10 -4.95
CA GLU A 160 16.40 7.74 -4.17
C GLU A 160 16.77 7.01 -2.87
N LEU A 161 16.00 6.00 -2.43
CA LEU A 161 16.23 5.38 -1.11
C LEU A 161 17.57 4.65 -1.00
N MET A 162 18.07 4.08 -2.09
CA MET A 162 19.41 3.49 -2.15
C MET A 162 20.50 4.52 -1.83
N GLY A 163 20.35 5.76 -2.34
CA GLY A 163 21.25 6.88 -2.03
C GLY A 163 21.20 7.31 -0.56
N LEU A 164 20.07 7.08 0.12
CA LEU A 164 19.90 7.30 1.57
C LEU A 164 20.36 6.11 2.42
N GLY A 165 20.90 5.09 1.78
CA GLY A 165 21.43 3.92 2.43
C GLY A 165 20.41 2.82 2.64
N ALA A 166 19.36 2.69 1.83
CA ALA A 166 18.65 1.40 1.71
C ALA A 166 19.63 0.29 1.29
N LYS A 167 19.36 -0.96 1.68
CA LYS A 167 20.19 -2.11 1.29
C LYS A 167 19.82 -2.67 -0.09
N PHE A 168 18.54 -2.59 -0.41
CA PHE A 168 17.93 -3.10 -1.63
C PHE A 168 16.93 -2.06 -2.14
N ASP A 169 16.62 -2.16 -3.42
CA ASP A 169 15.57 -1.38 -4.06
C ASP A 169 14.26 -2.15 -3.91
N VAL A 170 13.30 -1.57 -3.19
CA VAL A 170 12.11 -2.30 -2.71
C VAL A 170 10.81 -1.55 -2.96
N VAL A 171 10.87 -0.39 -3.63
CA VAL A 171 9.73 0.51 -3.78
C VAL A 171 9.42 0.71 -5.25
N ASP A 172 8.16 0.46 -5.63
CA ASP A 172 7.63 0.85 -6.94
C ASP A 172 6.45 1.80 -6.77
N THR A 173 6.26 2.69 -7.75
CA THR A 173 5.16 3.66 -7.73
C THR A 173 4.30 3.63 -8.98
N PHE A 174 2.97 3.63 -8.79
CA PHE A 174 1.99 3.54 -9.87
C PHE A 174 0.86 4.56 -9.68
N PRO A 175 0.55 5.41 -10.68
CA PRO A 175 -0.63 6.25 -10.60
C PRO A 175 -1.91 5.41 -10.80
N ALA A 176 -2.96 5.68 -10.01
CA ALA A 176 -4.27 5.03 -10.06
C ALA A 176 -4.92 5.11 -11.46
N SER A 177 -4.58 6.12 -12.27
CA SER A 177 -5.02 6.21 -13.66
C SER A 177 -4.47 5.08 -14.55
N THR A 178 -3.35 4.45 -14.15
CA THR A 178 -2.80 3.25 -14.80
C THR A 178 -3.73 2.05 -14.67
N PHE A 179 -4.65 2.10 -13.71
CA PHE A 179 -5.56 1.01 -13.36
C PHE A 179 -6.87 1.04 -14.14
N GLY A 180 -6.98 1.88 -15.19
CA GLY A 180 -8.18 2.09 -16.05
C GLY A 180 -9.11 0.87 -16.21
N ASP A 181 -8.97 0.11 -17.30
CA ASP A 181 -9.74 -1.14 -17.57
C ASP A 181 -8.85 -2.40 -17.43
N ARG A 182 -7.59 -2.24 -17.01
CA ARG A 182 -6.67 -3.37 -16.83
C ARG A 182 -7.07 -4.16 -15.59
N PRO A 183 -7.09 -5.51 -15.63
CA PRO A 183 -7.29 -6.29 -14.43
C PRO A 183 -6.19 -5.92 -13.44
N ILE A 184 -6.58 -5.38 -12.28
CA ILE A 184 -5.70 -5.17 -11.13
C ILE A 184 -4.91 -6.46 -10.83
N GLU A 185 -5.52 -7.62 -11.10
CA GLU A 185 -4.88 -8.94 -11.08
C GLU A 185 -3.59 -9.02 -11.90
N GLU A 186 -3.48 -8.44 -13.10
CA GLU A 186 -2.25 -8.49 -13.90
C GLU A 186 -1.14 -7.58 -13.34
N LEU A 187 -1.50 -6.39 -12.85
CA LEU A 187 -0.55 -5.46 -12.24
C LEU A 187 -0.03 -6.00 -10.91
N LEU A 188 -0.89 -6.62 -10.12
CA LEU A 188 -0.52 -7.21 -8.85
C LEU A 188 0.18 -8.56 -9.04
N LEU A 189 -0.22 -9.38 -10.02
CA LEU A 189 0.57 -10.55 -10.40
C LEU A 189 1.96 -10.13 -10.91
N ALA A 190 2.08 -9.02 -11.64
CA ALA A 190 3.38 -8.48 -12.04
C ALA A 190 4.21 -8.07 -10.82
N ALA A 191 3.64 -7.31 -9.87
CA ALA A 191 4.32 -6.93 -8.62
C ALA A 191 4.63 -8.11 -7.68
N ILE A 192 4.07 -9.29 -7.96
CA ILE A 192 4.32 -10.55 -7.23
C ILE A 192 5.29 -11.46 -8.00
N GLN A 193 5.50 -11.21 -9.29
CA GLN A 193 6.39 -11.98 -10.18
C GLN A 193 7.74 -11.32 -10.46
N ASP A 194 7.85 -10.00 -10.27
CA ASP A 194 9.13 -9.31 -10.07
C ASP A 194 9.70 -9.64 -8.68
#